data_AF-A0A7J3TVW8-F1
#
_entry.id   AF-A0A7J3TVW8-F1
#
_cell.length_a   1.000
_cell.length_b   1.000
_cell.length_c   1.000
_cell.angle_alpha   90.00
_cell.angle_beta   90.00
_cell.angle_gamma   90.00
#
_symmetry.space_group_name_H-M   'P 1'
#
loop_
_entity.id
_entity.type
_entity.pdbx_description
1 polymer ?
#
loop_
_entity_poly.entity_id
_entity_poly.type
_entity_poly.pdbx_seq_one_letter_code
_entity_poly.pdbx_strand_id
1 'polypeptide(L)'
;MVALTEILGQLALGFSIVLNRALEILRQPALNKEMLWILLPMLVSLFLIELYFGRYTKEELGWNSAVSNALVLFFVGLNLASWLYAHEMLIGFTPVKVYLLETALIKTFIASLIIAESVLLLIFNFFHIVTKKFAFGISSSLIINFIGAISIILVYSDVPLDILTFPAVLVIFIGLVVFFWLIRLIEPKSYEENTEE
;
A
#
# COMPACT_ATOMS: atom_id res chain seq x y z
N MET A 1 15.01 -29.63 26.81
CA MET A 1 15.71 -28.34 26.59
C MET A 1 16.16 -28.18 25.14
N VAL A 2 16.78 -29.21 24.52
CA VAL A 2 17.21 -29.22 23.10
C VAL A 2 16.10 -28.87 22.10
N ALA A 3 14.89 -29.42 22.27
CA ALA A 3 13.77 -29.14 21.36
C ALA A 3 13.32 -27.66 21.35
N LEU A 4 13.38 -26.96 22.49
CA LEU A 4 12.97 -25.55 22.55
C LEU A 4 13.98 -24.64 21.82
N THR A 5 15.28 -24.91 21.98
CA THR A 5 16.33 -24.13 21.31
C THR A 5 16.29 -24.30 19.79
N GLU A 6 15.97 -25.49 19.29
CA GLU A 6 15.81 -25.74 17.85
C GLU A 6 14.59 -25.02 17.27
N ILE A 7 13.45 -25.07 17.95
CA ILE A 7 12.23 -24.35 17.55
C ILE A 7 12.48 -22.84 17.48
N LEU A 8 13.12 -22.28 18.52
CA LEU A 8 13.46 -20.85 18.55
C LEU A 8 14.44 -20.48 17.43
N GLY A 9 15.41 -21.35 17.13
CA GLY A 9 16.34 -21.16 16.02
C GLY A 9 15.64 -21.13 14.65
N GLN A 10 14.71 -22.05 14.40
CA GLN A 10 13.93 -22.08 13.15
C GLN A 10 13.02 -20.86 13.01
N LEU A 11 12.37 -20.42 14.10
CA LEU A 11 11.56 -19.20 14.10
C LEU A 11 12.40 -17.95 13.82
N ALA A 12 13.57 -17.83 14.44
CA ALA A 12 14.48 -16.71 14.20
C ALA A 12 14.97 -16.68 12.75
N LEU A 13 15.30 -17.84 12.18
CA LEU A 13 15.68 -17.96 10.77
C LEU A 13 14.54 -17.52 9.86
N GLY A 14 13.33 -18.06 10.05
CA GLY A 14 12.16 -17.68 9.26
C GLY A 14 11.85 -16.18 9.34
N PHE A 15 11.92 -15.61 10.53
CA PHE A 15 11.76 -14.17 10.74
C PHE A 15 12.83 -13.36 9.99
N SER A 16 14.09 -13.78 10.05
CA SER A 16 15.19 -13.08 9.34
C SER A 16 14.99 -13.08 7.82
N ILE A 17 14.47 -14.17 7.25
CA ILE A 17 14.19 -14.28 5.80
C ILE A 17 13.10 -13.29 5.41
N VAL A 18 12.00 -13.24 6.18
CA VAL A 18 10.89 -12.30 5.94
C VAL A 18 11.36 -10.85 6.11
N LEU A 19 12.17 -10.56 7.12
CA LEU A 19 12.73 -9.23 7.33
C LEU A 19 13.66 -8.81 6.20
N ASN A 20 14.50 -9.71 5.69
CA ASN A 20 15.36 -9.42 4.55
C ASN A 20 14.55 -9.12 3.29
N ARG A 21 13.47 -9.87 3.04
CA ARG A 21 12.53 -9.58 1.94
C ARG A 21 11.85 -8.21 2.13
N ALA A 22 11.45 -7.86 3.35
CA ALA A 22 10.86 -6.55 3.63
C ALA A 22 11.85 -5.41 3.37
N LEU A 23 13.11 -5.55 3.80
CA LEU A 23 14.16 -4.58 3.53
C LEU A 23 14.49 -4.47 2.04
N GLU A 24 14.45 -5.58 1.31
CA GLU A 24 14.62 -5.60 -0.15
C GLU A 24 13.52 -4.78 -0.84
N ILE A 25 12.25 -4.98 -0.47
CA ILE A 25 11.10 -4.20 -0.97
C ILE A 25 11.31 -2.71 -0.69
N LEU A 26 11.67 -2.33 0.56
CA LEU A 26 11.87 -0.94 0.95
C LEU A 26 13.05 -0.25 0.26
N ARG A 27 14.03 -1.00 -0.26
CA ARG A 27 15.16 -0.46 -1.03
C ARG A 27 14.82 -0.20 -2.50
N GLN A 28 13.78 -0.82 -3.04
CA GLN A 28 13.44 -0.72 -4.47
C GLN A 28 13.23 0.71 -4.97
N PRO A 29 12.60 1.64 -4.24
CA PRO A 29 12.46 3.03 -4.70
C PRO A 29 13.80 3.73 -4.96
N ALA A 30 14.85 3.37 -4.23
CA ALA A 30 16.19 3.92 -4.44
C ALA A 30 16.88 3.32 -5.67
N LEU A 31 16.53 2.08 -6.03
CA LEU A 31 17.10 1.36 -7.17
C LEU A 31 16.37 1.66 -8.48
N ASN A 32 15.05 1.86 -8.43
CA ASN A 32 14.19 2.03 -9.60
C ASN A 32 13.56 3.43 -9.61
N LYS A 33 14.31 4.42 -10.09
CA LYS A 33 13.91 5.83 -10.00
C LYS A 33 12.63 6.18 -10.75
N GLU A 34 12.24 5.39 -11.76
CA GLU A 34 11.02 5.61 -12.54
C GLU A 34 9.77 5.55 -11.64
N MET A 35 9.73 4.64 -10.67
CA MET A 35 8.55 4.49 -9.79
C MET A 35 8.35 5.69 -8.87
N LEU A 36 9.40 6.50 -8.63
CA LEU A 36 9.34 7.66 -7.72
C LEU A 36 8.35 8.73 -8.20
N TRP A 37 8.12 8.84 -9.51
CA TRP A 37 7.19 9.82 -10.07
C TRP A 37 5.75 9.60 -9.60
N ILE A 38 5.37 8.35 -9.33
CA ILE A 38 4.04 7.98 -8.84
C ILE A 38 4.08 7.79 -7.33
N LEU A 39 5.15 7.18 -6.81
CA LEU A 39 5.29 6.84 -5.40
C LEU A 39 5.44 8.06 -4.49
N LEU A 40 6.22 9.08 -4.90
CA LEU A 40 6.49 10.25 -4.04
C LEU A 40 5.21 11.04 -3.71
N PRO A 41 4.34 11.40 -4.68
CA PRO A 41 3.08 12.08 -4.36
C PRO A 41 2.20 11.30 -3.37
N MET A 42 2.16 9.96 -3.48
CA MET A 42 1.41 9.10 -2.57
C MET A 42 2.00 9.10 -1.16
N LEU A 43 3.32 8.99 -1.04
CA LEU A 43 3.99 9.07 0.25
C LEU A 43 3.75 10.45 0.89
N VAL A 44 3.94 11.53 0.15
CA VAL A 44 3.68 12.89 0.66
C VAL A 44 2.23 13.03 1.13
N SER A 45 1.26 12.57 0.33
CA SER A 45 -0.16 12.56 0.71
C SER A 45 -0.41 11.77 1.99
N LEU A 46 0.14 10.56 2.08
CA LEU A 46 0.05 9.70 3.26
C LEU A 46 0.54 10.44 4.51
N PHE A 47 1.76 10.96 4.49
CA PHE A 47 2.35 11.64 5.64
C PHE A 47 1.56 12.89 6.02
N LEU A 48 1.18 13.73 5.06
CA LEU A 48 0.44 14.97 5.34
C LEU A 48 -0.95 14.68 5.94
N ILE A 49 -1.69 13.73 5.38
CA ILE A 49 -3.03 13.39 5.84
C ILE A 49 -3.00 12.69 7.21
N GLU A 50 -2.03 11.80 7.44
CA GLU A 50 -1.90 11.11 8.73
C GLU A 50 -1.48 12.05 9.86
N LEU A 51 -0.59 13.02 9.60
CA LEU A 51 -0.25 14.09 10.54
C LEU A 51 -1.46 14.99 10.77
N TYR A 52 -2.17 15.39 9.72
CA TYR A 52 -3.37 16.20 9.83
C TYR A 52 -4.42 15.58 10.76
N PHE A 53 -4.79 14.31 10.55
CA PHE A 53 -5.75 13.62 11.43
C PHE A 53 -5.18 13.29 12.81
N GLY A 54 -3.86 13.19 12.94
CA GLY A 54 -3.18 13.10 14.25
C GLY A 54 -3.39 14.36 15.09
N ARG A 55 -3.29 15.54 14.46
CA ARG A 55 -3.55 16.84 15.10
C ARG A 55 -5.04 17.11 15.35
N TYR A 56 -5.89 16.87 14.36
CA TYR A 56 -7.32 17.19 14.37
C TYR A 56 -8.19 15.95 14.66
N THR A 57 -8.08 15.40 15.87
CA THR A 57 -8.66 14.08 16.20
C THR A 57 -10.19 13.99 16.19
N LYS A 58 -10.90 15.13 16.13
CA LYS A 58 -12.36 15.17 16.03
C LYS A 58 -12.84 15.20 14.58
N GLU A 59 -11.96 15.49 13.63
CA GLU A 59 -12.30 15.44 12.22
C GLU A 59 -12.35 13.98 11.76
N GLU A 60 -13.37 13.66 10.99
CA GLU A 60 -13.55 12.33 10.40
C GLU A 60 -13.36 12.39 8.88
N LEU A 61 -12.96 11.27 8.29
CA LEU A 61 -12.91 11.12 6.85
C LEU A 61 -14.33 11.33 6.26
N GLY A 62 -14.47 12.27 5.33
CA GLY A 62 -15.73 12.47 4.60
C GLY A 62 -15.86 11.52 3.40
N TRP A 63 -17.10 11.36 2.90
CA TRP A 63 -17.36 10.60 1.67
C TRP A 63 -16.56 11.13 0.46
N ASN A 64 -16.42 12.45 0.35
CA ASN A 64 -15.61 13.07 -0.69
C ASN A 64 -14.15 12.58 -0.61
N SER A 65 -13.55 12.56 0.58
CA SER A 65 -12.19 12.06 0.80
C SER A 65 -12.07 10.57 0.49
N ALA A 66 -13.06 9.76 0.86
CA ALA A 66 -13.09 8.33 0.54
C ALA A 66 -13.15 8.08 -0.99
N VAL A 67 -13.99 8.84 -1.71
CA VAL A 67 -14.04 8.80 -3.18
C VAL A 67 -12.73 9.26 -3.80
N SER A 68 -12.14 10.36 -3.31
CA SER A 68 -10.85 10.87 -3.80
C SER A 68 -9.72 9.86 -3.60
N ASN A 69 -9.67 9.18 -2.46
CA ASN A 69 -8.67 8.14 -2.20
C ASN A 69 -8.86 6.96 -3.17
N ALA A 70 -10.09 6.49 -3.38
CA ALA A 70 -10.37 5.43 -4.36
C ALA A 70 -9.97 5.84 -5.78
N LEU A 71 -10.17 7.10 -6.16
CA LEU A 71 -9.74 7.64 -7.46
C LEU A 71 -8.22 7.66 -7.59
N VAL A 72 -7.48 8.01 -6.52
CA VAL A 72 -6.02 7.92 -6.51
C VAL A 72 -5.56 6.48 -6.75
N LEU A 73 -6.17 5.49 -6.08
CA LEU A 73 -5.84 4.08 -6.29
C LEU A 73 -6.12 3.64 -7.74
N PHE A 74 -7.20 4.13 -8.33
CA PHE A 74 -7.52 3.87 -9.74
C PHE A 74 -6.44 4.41 -10.68
N PHE A 75 -5.97 5.65 -10.46
CA PHE A 75 -4.86 6.22 -11.21
C PHE A 75 -3.54 5.44 -11.06
N VAL A 76 -3.29 4.88 -9.87
CA VAL A 76 -2.15 3.97 -9.65
C VAL A 76 -2.32 2.73 -10.50
N GLY A 77 -3.48 2.07 -10.45
CA GLY A 77 -3.78 0.88 -11.26
C GLY A 77 -3.56 1.11 -12.76
N LEU A 78 -4.02 2.25 -13.28
CA LEU A 78 -3.80 2.64 -14.68
C LEU A 78 -2.31 2.87 -15.00
N ASN A 79 -1.56 3.49 -14.09
CA ASN A 79 -0.11 3.66 -14.25
C ASN A 79 0.64 2.32 -14.26
N LEU A 80 0.24 1.36 -13.40
CA LEU A 80 0.82 0.02 -13.40
C LEU A 80 0.58 -0.68 -14.74
N ALA A 81 -0.66 -0.63 -15.26
CA ALA A 81 -0.99 -1.22 -16.55
C ALA A 81 -0.24 -0.54 -17.70
N SER A 82 -0.11 0.79 -17.66
CA SER A 82 0.65 1.56 -18.65
C SER A 82 2.13 1.18 -18.66
N TRP A 83 2.75 1.02 -17.49
CA TRP A 83 4.14 0.60 -17.38
C TRP A 83 4.35 -0.83 -17.88
N LEU A 84 3.45 -1.75 -17.54
CA LEU A 84 3.47 -3.13 -18.06
C LEU A 84 3.32 -3.16 -19.58
N TYR A 85 2.47 -2.30 -20.15
CA TYR A 85 2.32 -2.18 -21.60
C TYR A 85 3.61 -1.69 -22.26
N ALA A 86 4.23 -0.63 -21.71
CA ALA A 86 5.47 -0.06 -22.22
C ALA A 86 6.66 -1.04 -22.17
N HIS A 87 6.64 -2.00 -21.25
CA HIS A 87 7.68 -3.01 -21.07
C HIS A 87 7.34 -4.38 -21.68
N GLU A 88 6.31 -4.48 -22.53
CA GLU A 88 5.87 -5.75 -23.15
C GLU A 88 5.55 -6.87 -22.15
N MET A 89 5.02 -6.50 -20.97
CA MET A 89 4.65 -7.42 -19.90
C MET A 89 3.15 -7.44 -19.60
N LEU A 90 2.35 -6.62 -20.29
CA LEU A 90 0.89 -6.61 -20.11
C LEU A 90 0.25 -7.77 -20.88
N ILE A 91 -0.15 -8.82 -20.16
CA ILE A 91 -0.75 -10.03 -20.71
C ILE A 91 -2.08 -9.71 -21.41
N GLY A 92 -2.28 -10.27 -22.60
CA GLY A 92 -3.47 -10.05 -23.44
C GLY A 92 -3.40 -8.83 -24.35
N PHE A 93 -2.42 -7.94 -24.15
CA PHE A 93 -2.26 -6.71 -24.93
C PHE A 93 -0.91 -6.60 -25.64
N THR A 94 0.09 -7.35 -25.20
CA THR A 94 1.46 -7.33 -25.75
C THR A 94 1.99 -8.75 -26.00
N PRO A 95 2.91 -8.96 -26.96
CA PRO A 95 3.51 -10.27 -27.23
C PRO A 95 4.59 -10.60 -26.19
N VAL A 96 4.15 -11.04 -25.00
CA VAL A 96 5.05 -11.35 -23.88
C VAL A 96 5.99 -12.51 -24.22
N LYS A 97 7.29 -12.31 -24.00
CA LYS A 97 8.32 -13.34 -24.20
C LYS A 97 8.13 -14.50 -23.23
N VAL A 98 8.32 -15.73 -23.69
CA VAL A 98 8.06 -16.96 -22.90
C VAL A 98 8.78 -16.98 -21.54
N TYR A 99 10.03 -16.51 -21.48
CA TYR A 99 10.81 -16.49 -20.24
C TYR A 99 10.35 -15.43 -19.22
N LEU A 100 9.49 -14.48 -19.62
CA LEU A 100 8.88 -13.47 -18.73
C LEU A 100 7.43 -13.80 -18.37
N LEU A 101 6.86 -14.86 -18.94
CA LEU A 101 5.42 -15.12 -18.88
C LEU A 101 4.90 -15.22 -17.45
N GLU A 102 5.62 -15.90 -16.57
CA GLU A 102 5.24 -16.07 -15.16
C GLU A 102 5.21 -14.71 -14.43
N THR A 103 6.30 -13.95 -14.51
CA THR A 103 6.40 -12.63 -13.88
C THR A 103 5.36 -11.65 -14.45
N ALA A 104 5.17 -11.65 -15.77
CA ALA A 104 4.19 -10.81 -16.46
C ALA A 104 2.75 -11.14 -16.03
N LEU A 105 2.43 -12.43 -15.84
CA LEU A 105 1.12 -12.87 -15.37
C LEU A 105 0.83 -12.35 -13.96
N ILE A 106 1.77 -12.52 -13.03
CA ILE A 106 1.58 -12.06 -11.65
C ILE A 106 1.47 -10.52 -11.59
N LYS A 107 2.34 -9.79 -12.29
CA LYS A 107 2.30 -8.32 -12.30
C LYS A 107 1.04 -7.79 -12.98
N THR A 108 0.60 -8.41 -14.07
CA THR A 108 -0.69 -8.07 -14.72
C THR A 108 -1.85 -8.34 -13.78
N PHE A 109 -1.83 -9.46 -13.03
CA PHE A 109 -2.84 -9.75 -12.02
C PHE A 109 -2.88 -8.69 -10.91
N ILE A 110 -1.73 -8.27 -10.38
CA ILE A 110 -1.66 -7.18 -9.39
C ILE A 110 -2.28 -5.90 -9.95
N ALA A 111 -1.87 -5.44 -11.15
CA ALA A 111 -2.41 -4.23 -11.76
C ALA A 111 -3.94 -4.32 -11.95
N SER A 112 -4.42 -5.48 -12.42
CA SER A 112 -5.85 -5.73 -12.65
C SER A 112 -6.64 -5.73 -11.34
N LEU A 113 -6.09 -6.32 -10.28
CA LEU A 113 -6.69 -6.34 -8.96
C LEU A 113 -6.83 -4.93 -8.39
N ILE A 114 -5.80 -4.08 -8.52
CA ILE A 114 -5.85 -2.68 -8.06
C ILE A 114 -6.89 -1.86 -8.84
N ILE A 115 -6.99 -2.06 -10.15
CA ILE A 115 -8.03 -1.41 -10.96
C ILE A 115 -9.42 -1.88 -10.51
N ALA A 116 -9.63 -3.18 -10.33
CA ALA A 116 -10.92 -3.72 -9.91
C ALA A 116 -11.31 -3.26 -8.50
N GLU A 117 -10.38 -3.30 -7.56
CA GLU A 117 -10.57 -2.84 -6.18
C GLU A 117 -10.93 -1.35 -6.14
N SER A 118 -10.18 -0.50 -6.84
CA SER A 118 -10.45 0.94 -6.88
C SER A 118 -11.81 1.27 -7.50
N VAL A 119 -12.23 0.57 -8.57
CA VAL A 119 -13.57 0.72 -9.15
C VAL A 119 -14.65 0.29 -8.15
N LEU A 120 -14.45 -0.83 -7.45
CA LEU A 120 -15.39 -1.29 -6.43
C LEU A 120 -15.53 -0.28 -5.29
N LEU A 121 -14.42 0.26 -4.80
CA LEU A 121 -14.39 1.30 -3.77
C LEU A 121 -15.07 2.59 -4.24
N LEU A 122 -14.83 3.01 -5.49
CA LEU A 122 -15.52 4.16 -6.08
C LEU A 122 -17.03 3.96 -6.08
N ILE A 123 -17.52 2.78 -6.47
CA ILE A 123 -18.96 2.45 -6.45
C ILE A 123 -19.49 2.48 -5.01
N PHE A 124 -18.81 1.83 -4.06
CA PHE A 124 -19.24 1.79 -2.66
C PHE A 124 -19.29 3.18 -2.04
N ASN A 125 -18.30 4.03 -2.31
CA ASN A 125 -18.20 5.37 -1.73
C ASN A 125 -19.12 6.37 -2.43
N PHE A 126 -19.24 6.32 -3.76
CA PHE A 126 -20.08 7.26 -4.51
C PHE A 126 -21.58 7.06 -4.24
N PHE A 127 -22.02 5.79 -4.17
CA PHE A 127 -23.43 5.45 -3.92
C PHE A 127 -23.74 5.17 -2.45
N HIS A 128 -22.76 5.30 -1.55
CA HIS A 128 -22.92 5.05 -0.12
C HIS A 128 -23.51 3.65 0.19
N ILE A 129 -23.10 2.61 -0.56
CA ILE A 129 -23.68 1.25 -0.50
C ILE A 129 -23.43 0.57 0.85
N VAL A 130 -22.30 0.87 1.48
CA VAL A 130 -21.84 0.26 2.73
C VAL A 130 -21.86 1.27 3.88
N THR A 131 -21.78 0.78 5.12
CA THR A 131 -21.77 1.66 6.30
C THR A 131 -20.55 2.58 6.31
N LYS A 132 -20.70 3.81 6.84
CA LYS A 132 -19.62 4.80 6.96
C LYS A 132 -18.34 4.21 7.56
N LYS A 133 -18.45 3.47 8.68
CA LYS A 133 -17.31 2.86 9.36
C LYS A 133 -16.53 1.91 8.45
N PHE A 134 -17.22 1.12 7.64
CA PHE A 134 -16.58 0.19 6.71
C PHE A 134 -15.97 0.95 5.52
N ALA A 135 -16.73 1.82 4.86
CA ALA A 135 -16.28 2.64 3.74
C ALA A 135 -15.02 3.44 4.09
N PHE A 136 -15.06 4.17 5.21
CA PHE A 136 -13.98 5.06 5.62
C PHE A 136 -12.76 4.30 6.13
N GLY A 137 -12.96 3.10 6.69
CA GLY A 137 -11.86 2.22 7.08
C GLY A 137 -11.05 1.80 5.87
N ILE A 138 -11.68 1.09 4.92
CA ILE A 138 -11.00 0.53 3.75
C ILE A 138 -10.53 1.61 2.75
N SER A 139 -11.17 2.78 2.75
CA SER A 139 -10.81 3.92 1.90
C SER A 139 -9.97 4.97 2.63
N SER A 140 -9.42 4.64 3.79
CA SER A 140 -8.54 5.54 4.55
C SER A 140 -7.25 5.82 3.78
N SER A 141 -6.67 7.01 4.01
CA SER A 141 -5.41 7.42 3.36
C SER A 141 -4.29 6.40 3.64
N LEU A 142 -4.18 5.90 4.87
CA LEU A 142 -3.22 4.86 5.24
C LEU A 142 -3.34 3.60 4.38
N ILE A 143 -4.53 3.00 4.30
CA ILE A 143 -4.73 1.72 3.59
C ILE A 143 -4.50 1.93 2.09
N ILE A 144 -5.11 2.95 1.52
CA ILE A 144 -5.04 3.22 0.07
C ILE A 144 -3.63 3.55 -0.38
N ASN A 145 -2.93 4.44 0.33
CA ASN A 145 -1.55 4.76 -0.03
C ASN A 145 -0.61 3.58 0.19
N PHE A 146 -0.82 2.77 1.24
CA PHE A 146 -0.02 1.57 1.46
C PHE A 146 -0.19 0.54 0.33
N ILE A 147 -1.43 0.20 -0.02
CA ILE A 147 -1.74 -0.74 -1.10
C ILE A 147 -1.12 -0.23 -2.41
N GLY A 148 -1.39 1.04 -2.78
CA GLY A 148 -0.85 1.61 -4.00
C GLY A 148 0.69 1.64 -4.02
N ALA A 149 1.34 2.05 -2.93
CA ALA A 149 2.79 2.08 -2.82
C ALA A 149 3.43 0.69 -2.98
N ILE A 150 2.90 -0.32 -2.30
CA ILE A 150 3.40 -1.69 -2.41
C ILE A 150 3.16 -2.22 -3.82
N SER A 151 1.99 -2.01 -4.41
CA SER A 151 1.71 -2.45 -5.79
C SER A 151 2.66 -1.80 -6.80
N ILE A 152 2.96 -0.51 -6.65
CA ILE A 152 3.98 0.19 -7.46
C ILE A 152 5.32 -0.51 -7.32
N ILE A 153 5.80 -0.73 -6.08
CA ILE A 153 7.09 -1.37 -5.85
C ILE A 153 7.13 -2.77 -6.45
N LEU A 154 6.12 -3.61 -6.21
CA LEU A 154 6.09 -5.00 -6.68
C LEU A 154 5.99 -5.10 -8.21
N VAL A 155 5.32 -4.17 -8.88
CA VAL A 155 5.23 -4.15 -10.35
C VAL A 155 6.51 -3.61 -10.99
N TYR A 156 7.06 -2.52 -10.46
CA TYR A 156 8.22 -1.82 -11.05
C TYR A 156 9.57 -2.46 -10.71
N SER A 157 9.63 -3.38 -9.75
CA SER A 157 10.89 -4.01 -9.33
C SER A 157 11.00 -5.48 -9.72
N ASP A 158 12.19 -6.03 -9.52
CA ASP A 158 12.48 -7.46 -9.70
C ASP A 158 12.39 -8.24 -8.37
N VAL A 159 11.69 -7.70 -7.37
CA VAL A 159 11.46 -8.44 -6.12
C VAL A 159 10.67 -9.72 -6.47
N PRO A 160 11.20 -10.91 -6.12
CA PRO A 160 10.50 -12.17 -6.31
C PRO A 160 9.11 -12.14 -5.66
N LEU A 161 8.07 -12.48 -6.42
CA LEU A 161 6.67 -12.47 -5.97
C LEU A 161 6.25 -13.86 -5.49
N ASP A 162 6.93 -14.33 -4.43
CA ASP A 162 6.72 -15.64 -3.82
C ASP A 162 5.91 -15.58 -2.50
N ILE A 163 5.72 -16.73 -1.86
CA ILE A 163 4.98 -16.83 -0.59
C ILE A 163 5.63 -16.07 0.57
N LEU A 164 6.90 -15.68 0.48
CA LEU A 164 7.59 -14.88 1.49
C LEU A 164 7.29 -13.38 1.33
N THR A 165 6.83 -12.97 0.15
CA THR A 165 6.51 -11.57 -0.14
C THR A 165 5.32 -11.09 0.68
N PHE A 166 4.29 -11.93 0.84
CA PHE A 166 3.10 -11.58 1.62
C PHE A 166 3.40 -11.26 3.10
N PRO A 167 4.07 -12.13 3.88
CA PRO A 167 4.43 -11.79 5.26
C PRO A 167 5.42 -10.62 5.33
N ALA A 168 6.30 -10.43 4.33
CA ALA A 168 7.19 -9.28 4.28
C ALA A 168 6.41 -7.96 4.11
N VAL A 169 5.43 -7.91 3.21
CA VAL A 169 4.51 -6.77 3.06
C VAL A 169 3.75 -6.51 4.36
N LEU A 170 3.28 -7.56 5.05
CA LEU A 170 2.61 -7.43 6.34
C LEU A 170 3.52 -6.82 7.42
N VAL A 171 4.80 -7.23 7.48
CA VAL A 171 5.79 -6.62 8.38
C VAL A 171 5.98 -5.13 8.08
N ILE A 172 6.03 -4.74 6.81
CA ILE A 172 6.12 -3.33 6.41
C ILE A 172 4.86 -2.57 6.86
N PHE A 173 3.67 -3.13 6.64
CA PHE A 173 2.41 -2.51 7.08
C PHE A 173 2.37 -2.28 8.59
N ILE A 174 2.70 -3.31 9.37
CA ILE A 174 2.76 -3.22 10.84
C ILE A 174 3.78 -2.17 11.26
N GLY A 175 4.96 -2.15 10.64
CA GLY A 175 5.98 -1.14 10.90
C GLY A 175 5.48 0.29 10.64
N LEU A 176 4.75 0.51 9.55
CA LEU A 176 4.16 1.80 9.20
C LEU A 176 3.08 2.23 10.21
N VAL A 177 2.20 1.32 10.63
CA VAL A 177 1.17 1.58 11.66
C VAL A 177 1.83 1.96 12.98
N VAL A 178 2.84 1.20 13.43
CA VAL A 178 3.59 1.49 14.66
C VAL A 178 4.29 2.84 14.55
N PHE A 179 4.89 3.15 13.40
CA PHE A 179 5.55 4.43 13.16
C PHE A 179 4.59 5.62 13.30
N PHE A 180 3.43 5.59 12.65
CA PHE A 180 2.44 6.67 12.80
C PHE A 180 1.86 6.74 14.22
N TRP A 181 1.67 5.60 14.86
CA TRP A 181 1.26 5.56 16.27
C TRP A 181 2.27 6.27 17.17
N LEU A 182 3.58 6.04 16.98
CA LEU A 182 4.63 6.73 17.74
C LEU A 182 4.66 8.24 17.46
N ILE A 183 4.49 8.66 16.21
CA ILE A 183 4.42 10.09 15.86
C ILE A 183 3.27 10.78 16.59
N ARG A 184 2.09 10.16 16.61
CA ARG A 184 0.89 10.69 17.27
C ARG A 184 1.05 10.83 18.79
N LEU A 185 2.03 10.17 19.41
CA LEU A 185 2.35 10.37 20.84
C LEU A 185 3.06 11.71 21.10
N ILE A 186 3.75 12.25 20.10
CA ILE A 186 4.56 13.47 20.20
C ILE A 186 3.79 14.68 19.66
N GLU A 187 2.85 14.45 18.74
CA GLU A 187 2.10 15.51 18.07
C GLU A 187 1.17 16.28 19.05
N PRO A 188 1.25 17.62 19.09
CA PRO A 188 0.33 18.41 19.89
C PRO A 188 -1.07 18.37 19.29
N LYS A 189 -2.05 18.01 20.11
CA LYS A 189 -3.46 18.01 19.71
C LYS A 189 -3.97 19.44 19.59
N SER A 190 -4.76 19.73 18.56
CA SER A 190 -5.45 21.02 18.49
C SER A 190 -6.50 21.08 19.61
N TYR A 191 -6.33 22.03 20.54
CA TYR A 191 -7.40 22.42 21.45
C TYR A 191 -8.45 23.16 20.63
N GLU A 192 -9.49 22.46 20.20
CA GLU A 192 -10.75 23.14 19.94
C GLU A 192 -11.34 23.52 21.29
N GLU A 193 -11.13 24.78 21.63
CA GLU A 193 -11.73 25.50 22.74
C GLU A 193 -13.25 25.24 22.80
N ASN A 194 -13.73 24.99 24.01
CA ASN A 194 -15.14 25.03 24.35
C ASN A 194 -15.64 26.48 24.23
N THR A 195 -15.88 26.97 23.01
CA THR A 195 -16.67 28.17 22.76
C THR A 195 -17.93 27.78 22.01
N GLU A 196 -18.80 27.06 22.70
CA GLU A 196 -20.24 27.27 22.57
C GLU A 196 -20.63 28.18 23.74
N GLU A 197 -20.54 29.50 23.51
CA GLU A 197 -21.43 30.50 24.11
C GLU A 197 -22.68 30.62 23.23
#